data_AF-A0A6V7L927-F1
#
_entry.id   AF-A0A6V7L927-F1
#
_cell.length_a   1.000
_cell.length_b   1.000
_cell.length_c   1.000
_cell.angle_alpha   90.00
_cell.angle_beta   90.00
_cell.angle_gamma   90.00
#
_symmetry.space_group_name_H-M   'P 1'
#
loop_
_entity.id
_entity.type
_entity.pdbx_description
1 polymer ?
#
loop_
_entity_poly.entity_id
_entity_poly.type
_entity_poly.pdbx_seq_one_letter_code
_entity_poly.pdbx_strand_id
1 'polypeptide(L)' 'CPFDYVKLFDGLDESAPVIGTYCGQQRNLVLYSSHSNLTVLFVTLQRTANTQNRGFKGIFEFSESFVKL' A
#
# COMPACT_ATOMS: atom_id res chain seq x y z
N CYS A 1 0.71 8.79 10.06
CA CYS A 1 -0.60 8.86 9.39
C CYS A 1 -1.69 8.51 10.40
N PRO A 2 -2.31 9.50 11.09
CA PRO A 2 -3.19 9.21 12.23
C PRO A 2 -4.65 8.89 11.85
N PHE A 3 -5.06 9.17 10.61
CA PHE A 3 -6.42 8.93 10.12
C PHE A 3 -6.39 7.84 9.04
N ASP A 4 -6.58 8.21 7.78
CA ASP A 4 -6.59 7.29 6.64
C ASP A 4 -5.15 6.97 6.20
N TYR A 5 -4.85 5.68 5.99
CA TYR A 5 -3.56 5.24 5.48
C TYR A 5 -3.65 3.93 4.68
N VAL A 6 -2.64 3.74 3.82
CA VAL A 6 -2.37 2.50 3.13
C VAL A 6 -1.06 1.95 3.68
N LYS A 7 -1.07 0.72 4.18
CA LYS A 7 0.12 0.02 4.67
C LYS A 7 0.43 -1.16 3.76
N LEU A 8 1.69 -1.30 3.38
CA LEU A 8 2.14 -2.40 2.51
C LEU A 8 3.05 -3.34 3.29
N PHE A 9 2.84 -4.63 3.10
CA PHE A 9 3.58 -5.72 3.71
C PHE A 9 4.22 -6.59 2.62
N ASP A 10 5.50 -6.93 2.78
CA ASP A 10 6.28 -7.76 1.87
C ASP A 10 6.02 -9.25 2.12
N GLY A 11 4.77 -9.68 1.90
CA GLY A 11 4.36 -11.07 2.07
C GLY A 11 2.86 -11.29 1.94
N LEU A 12 2.40 -12.46 2.38
CA LEU A 12 1.03 -12.96 2.22
C LEU A 12 -0.01 -12.25 3.11
N ASP A 13 0.42 -11.70 4.24
CA ASP A 13 -0.48 -11.15 5.25
C ASP A 13 0.20 -10.04 6.08
N GLU A 14 -0.50 -9.55 7.11
CA GLU A 14 -0.03 -8.49 8.00
C GLU A 14 1.09 -8.93 8.96
N SER A 15 1.45 -10.22 9.01
CA SER A 15 2.58 -10.72 9.80
C SER A 15 3.92 -10.50 9.09
N ALA A 16 3.89 -10.25 7.78
CA ALA A 16 5.07 -10.01 6.97
C ALA A 16 5.75 -8.66 7.27
N PRO A 17 7.02 -8.47 6.89
CA PRO A 17 7.72 -7.21 7.07
C PRO A 17 7.01 -6.04 6.39
N VAL A 18 6.98 -4.87 7.05
CA VAL A 18 6.32 -3.68 6.51
C VAL A 18 7.26 -2.99 5.52
N ILE A 19 6.81 -2.81 4.28
CA ILE A 19 7.50 -1.99 3.27
C ILE A 19 7.37 -0.52 3.63
N GLY A 20 6.16 -0.08 3.97
CA GLY A 20 5.89 1.31 4.32
C GLY A 20 4.44 1.59 4.66
N THR A 21 4.21 2.75 5.26
CA THR A 21 2.87 3.29 5.56
C THR A 21 2.73 4.65 4.89
N TYR A 22 1.69 4.80 4.06
CA TYR A 22 1.48 5.96 3.20
C TYR A 22 0.13 6.62 3.51
N CYS A 23 0.12 7.94 3.49
CA CYS A 23 -1.10 8.75 3.60
C CYS A 23 -0.92 10.09 2.89
N GLY A 24 -2.03 10.82 2.75
CA GLY A 24 -2.03 12.10 2.06
C GLY A 24 -1.89 11.93 0.54
N GLN A 25 -1.38 12.97 -0.13
CA GLN A 25 -1.30 13.01 -1.58
C GLN A 25 0.09 12.57 -2.07
N GLN A 26 0.31 11.25 -2.10
CA GLN A 26 1.52 10.65 -2.67
C GLN A 26 1.31 10.37 -4.16
N ARG A 27 1.91 11.19 -5.04
CA ARG A 27 1.91 10.97 -6.49
C ARG A 27 3.17 10.22 -6.90
N ASN A 28 3.04 9.30 -7.86
CA ASN A 28 4.17 8.55 -8.45
C ASN A 28 4.93 7.66 -7.45
N LEU A 29 4.22 7.10 -6.46
CA LEU A 29 4.81 6.13 -5.55
C LEU A 29 5.01 4.80 -6.29
N VAL A 30 6.25 4.32 -6.35
CA VAL A 30 6.61 3.02 -6.91
C VAL A 30 7.24 2.20 -5.79
N LEU A 31 6.77 0.96 -5.64
CA LEU A 31 7.18 0.04 -4.58
C LEU A 31 7.51 -1.31 -5.20
N TYR A 32 8.42 -2.02 -4.56
CA TYR A 32 8.88 -3.34 -4.97
C TYR A 32 8.72 -4.30 -3.79
N SER A 33 8.12 -5.46 -4.03
CA SER A 33 8.19 -6.58 -3.11
C SER A 33 9.48 -7.36 -3.36
N SER A 34 10.04 -7.94 -2.29
CA SER A 34 11.15 -8.88 -2.43
C SER A 34 10.64 -10.30 -2.70
N HIS A 35 9.37 -10.56 -2.37
CA HIS A 35 8.71 -11.85 -2.49
C HIS A 35 7.63 -11.85 -3.58
N SER A 36 7.10 -13.04 -3.87
CA SER A 36 6.00 -13.26 -4.82
C SER A 36 4.64 -12.76 -4.34
N ASN A 37 4.55 -12.34 -3.06
CA ASN A 37 3.32 -11.88 -2.44
C ASN A 37 3.53 -10.50 -1.83
N LEU A 38 2.53 -9.64 -1.99
CA LEU A 38 2.47 -8.33 -1.37
C LEU A 38 1.06 -8.07 -0.87
N THR A 39 0.95 -7.64 0.38
CA THR A 39 -0.34 -7.35 1.02
C THR A 39 -0.52 -5.85 1.18
N VAL A 40 -1.66 -5.36 0.71
CA VAL A 40 -2.07 -3.96 0.83
C VAL A 40 -3.21 -3.85 1.82
N LEU A 41 -2.96 -3.19 2.95
CA LEU A 41 -3.97 -2.88 3.95
C LEU A 41 -4.39 -1.43 3.83
N PHE A 42 -5.68 -1.19 3.56
CA PHE A 42 -6.27 0.14 3.55
C PHE A 42 -7.10 0.35 4.80
N VAL A 43 -6.69 1.29 5.64
CA VAL A 43 -7.38 1.66 6.89
C VAL A 43 -7.95 3.05 6.75
N THR A 44 -9.24 3.20 7.05
CA THR A 44 -9.94 4.49 7.05
C THR A 44 -10.80 4.61 8.29
N LEU A 45 -10.99 5.83 8.75
CA LEU A 45 -11.93 6.10 9.83
C LEU A 45 -13.34 6.31 9.28
N GLN A 46 -14.34 5.97 10.09
CA GLN A 46 -15.73 6.25 9.77
C GLN A 46 -15.92 7.77 9.64
N ARG A 47 -16.33 8.22 8.45
CA ARG A 47 -16.56 9.64 8.18
C ARG A 47 -18.02 10.01 8.36
N THR A 48 -18.22 11.12 9.08
CA THR A 48 -19.51 11.81 9.23
C THR A 48 -19.66 13.01 8.29
N ALA A 49 -18.60 13.43 7.61
CA ALA A 49 -18.62 14.54 6.65
C ALA A 49 -19.03 14.08 5.24
N ASN A 50 -19.86 14.89 4.56
CA ASN A 50 -20.37 14.61 3.20
C ASN A 50 -19.32 14.74 2.07
N THR A 51 -18.06 15.02 2.40
CA THR A 51 -16.95 15.12 1.44
C THR A 51 -16.29 13.76 1.23
N GLN A 52 -16.35 13.24 0.01
CA GLN A 52 -15.69 11.98 -0.36
C GLN A 52 -14.19 12.20 -0.62
N ASN A 53 -13.34 11.38 0.00
CA ASN A 53 -11.93 11.27 -0.39
C ASN A 53 -11.80 10.40 -1.64
N ARG A 54 -10.77 10.63 -2.45
CA ARG A 54 -10.52 9.87 -3.70
C ARG A 54 -10.01 8.44 -3.49
N GLY A 55 -9.75 8.03 -2.24
CA GLY A 55 -9.16 6.74 -1.91
C GLY A 55 -7.73 6.59 -2.45
N PHE A 56 -7.34 5.35 -2.76
CA PHE A 56 -6.08 5.04 -3.42
C PHE A 56 -6.33 4.35 -4.77
N LYS A 57 -5.39 4.53 -5.69
CA LYS A 57 -5.34 3.80 -6.96
C LYS A 57 -3.88 3.40 -7.19
N GLY A 58 -3.67 2.12 -7.47
CA GLY A 58 -2.38 1.58 -7.85
C GLY A 58 -2.52 0.69 -9.08
N ILE A 59 -1.42 0.51 -9.79
CA ILE A 59 -1.24 -0.53 -10.79
C ILE A 59 -0.14 -1.46 -10.28
N PHE A 60 -0.25 -2.75 -10.55
CA PHE A 60 0.75 -3.74 -10.17
C PHE A 60 1.13 -4.59 -11.37
N GLU A 61 2.36 -5.07 -11.37
CA GLU A 61 2.91 -5.97 -12.38
C GLU A 61 3.83 -6.96 -11.68
N PHE A 62 3.72 -8.24 -12.03
CA PHE A 62 4.72 -9.23 -11.63
C PHE A 62 5.91 -9.14 -12.56
N SER A 63 7.10 -8.88 -12.02
CA SER A 63 8.32 -8.78 -12.81
C SER A 63 9.43 -9.60 -12.19
N GLU A 64 10.03 -10.49 -12.99
CA GLU A 64 11.25 -11.21 -12.61
C GLU A 64 12.50 -10.35 -12.74
N SER A 65 12.38 -9.16 -13.33
CA SER A 65 13.50 -8.26 -13.62
C SER A 65 14.22 -7.76 -12.36
N PHE A 66 13.54 -7.79 -11.22
CA PHE A 66 14.05 -7.30 -9.93
C PHE A 66 14.34 -8.42 -8.93
N VAL A 67 14.10 -9.70 -9.31
CA VAL A 67 14.26 -10.87 -8.42
C VAL A 67 15.63 -11.53 -8.58
N LYS A 68 16.48 -11.05 -9.51
CA LYS A 68 17.85 -11.54 -9.68
C LYS A 68 18.80 -10.88 -8.68
N LEU A 69 18.97 -11.53 -7.53
CA LEU A 69 20.20 -11.53 -6.73
C LEU A 69 21.04 -12.76 -7.11
#